data_AF-A0A328EFI0-F1
#
_entry.id   AF-A0A328EFI0-F1
#
_cell.length_a   1.000
_cell.length_b   1.000
_cell.length_c   1.000
_cell.angle_alpha   90.00
_cell.angle_beta   90.00
_cell.angle_gamma   90.00
#
_symmetry.space_group_name_H-M   'P 1'
#
loop_
_entity.id
_entity.type
_entity.pdbx_description
1 polymer ?
#
loop_
_entity_poly.entity_id
_entity_poly.type
_entity_poly.pdbx_seq_one_letter_code
_entity_poly.pdbx_strand_id
1 'polypeptide(L)'
;MHITVYYLPGKTTEIENKKIKDLIDNISQQKIKISMKKLEYFGDNIAYISYDDFENLEKINNFLKNKFIDYNSIVDNSYNSFVPHTTLFKIKDYGKFLLYKNDIENIVVKNIEKIQKFDFIENFHLYAVNSTFTPELQVIIY
;
A
#
# COMPACT_ATOMS: atom_id res chain seq x y z
N MET A 1 -6.32 6.69 0.04
CA MET A 1 -4.95 6.39 0.48
C MET A 1 -4.98 5.04 1.16
N HIS A 2 -4.11 4.11 0.76
CA HIS A 2 -4.05 2.75 1.30
C HIS A 2 -2.58 2.31 1.34
N ILE A 3 -2.31 1.24 2.07
CA ILE A 3 -1.05 0.50 1.98
C ILE A 3 -1.33 -0.79 1.20
N THR A 4 -0.67 -0.98 0.08
CA THR A 4 -0.83 -2.20 -0.70
C THR A 4 0.01 -3.31 -0.11
N VAL A 5 -0.65 -4.35 0.43
CA VAL A 5 0.04 -5.48 1.06
C VAL A 5 0.37 -6.58 0.06
N TYR A 6 -0.43 -6.77 -0.99
CA TYR A 6 -0.20 -7.79 -2.01
C TYR A 6 -1.02 -7.51 -3.27
N TYR A 7 -0.48 -7.80 -4.45
CA TYR A 7 -1.17 -7.61 -5.73
C TYR A 7 -1.81 -8.92 -6.21
N LEU A 8 -3.06 -8.86 -6.64
CA LEU A 8 -3.78 -9.98 -7.24
C LEU A 8 -3.84 -9.83 -8.77
N PRO A 9 -4.04 -10.92 -9.52
CA PRO A 9 -4.24 -10.82 -10.96
C PRO A 9 -5.50 -9.99 -11.27
N GLY A 10 -5.44 -9.20 -12.35
CA GLY A 10 -6.56 -8.34 -12.76
C GLY A 10 -7.83 -9.10 -13.20
N LYS A 11 -7.73 -10.43 -13.35
CA LYS A 11 -8.88 -11.33 -13.55
C LYS A 11 -8.73 -12.52 -12.63
N THR A 12 -9.79 -12.77 -11.87
CA THR A 12 -9.94 -13.91 -10.96
C THR A 12 -11.28 -14.58 -11.23
N THR A 13 -11.35 -15.88 -11.03
CA THR A 13 -12.60 -16.65 -11.06
C THR A 13 -13.42 -16.38 -9.80
N GLU A 14 -14.72 -16.65 -9.84
CA GLU A 14 -15.59 -16.54 -8.64
C GLU A 14 -15.10 -17.43 -7.48
N ILE A 15 -14.57 -18.62 -7.79
CA ILE A 15 -14.01 -19.55 -6.81
C ILE A 15 -12.77 -18.95 -6.14
N GLU A 16 -11.89 -18.31 -6.91
CA GLU A 16 -10.71 -17.62 -6.37
C GLU A 16 -11.11 -16.40 -5.54
N ASN A 17 -12.06 -15.60 -6.02
CA ASN A 17 -12.58 -14.44 -5.28
C ASN A 17 -13.14 -14.85 -3.92
N LYS A 18 -13.89 -15.95 -3.85
CA LYS A 18 -14.40 -16.48 -2.58
C LYS A 18 -13.26 -16.87 -1.64
N LYS A 19 -12.27 -17.64 -2.13
CA LYS A 19 -11.10 -18.05 -1.33
C LYS A 19 -10.30 -16.86 -0.81
N ILE A 20 -10.12 -15.84 -1.63
CA ILE A 20 -9.42 -14.60 -1.28
C ILE A 20 -10.21 -13.85 -0.21
N LYS A 21 -11.53 -13.71 -0.38
CA LYS A 21 -12.41 -13.05 0.59
C LYS A 21 -12.36 -13.74 1.96
N ASP A 22 -12.57 -15.06 2.02
CA ASP A 22 -12.54 -15.81 3.27
C ASP A 22 -11.19 -15.65 4.01
N LEU A 23 -10.09 -15.53 3.26
CA LEU A 23 -8.76 -15.33 3.82
C LEU A 23 -8.55 -13.91 4.36
N ILE A 24 -9.05 -12.90 3.65
CA ILE A 24 -8.99 -11.49 4.09
C ILE A 24 -9.84 -11.28 5.33
N ASP A 25 -11.02 -11.89 5.41
CA ASP A 25 -11.91 -11.78 6.56
C ASP A 25 -11.28 -12.33 7.85
N ASN A 26 -10.39 -13.32 7.73
CA ASN A 26 -9.60 -13.82 8.87
C ASN A 26 -8.46 -12.87 9.27
N ILE A 27 -7.83 -12.21 8.29
CA ILE A 27 -6.75 -11.25 8.55
C ILE A 27 -7.31 -9.96 9.15
N SER A 28 -8.49 -9.51 8.69
CA SER A 28 -9.11 -8.25 9.08
C SER A 28 -9.52 -8.18 10.55
N GLN A 29 -9.64 -9.33 11.21
CA GLN A 29 -9.88 -9.42 12.65
C GLN A 29 -8.67 -9.00 13.50
N GLN A 30 -7.49 -8.88 12.89
CA GLN A 30 -6.26 -8.50 13.59
C GLN A 30 -6.15 -6.97 13.65
N LYS A 31 -6.01 -6.42 14.86
CA LYS A 31 -5.64 -5.01 15.03
C LYS A 31 -4.17 -4.84 14.67
N ILE A 32 -3.90 -4.06 13.64
CA ILE A 32 -2.54 -3.72 13.23
C ILE A 32 -2.23 -2.30 13.62
N LYS A 33 -1.28 -2.16 14.54
CA LYS A 33 -0.63 -0.90 14.84
C LYS A 33 0.48 -0.67 13.83
N ILE A 34 0.48 0.50 13.21
CA ILE A 34 1.58 1.02 12.39
C ILE A 34 1.68 2.51 12.61
N SER A 35 2.90 3.03 12.49
CA SER A 35 3.19 4.43 12.76
C SER A 35 3.65 5.09 11.46
N MET A 36 2.99 6.15 11.01
CA MET A 36 3.51 6.94 9.87
C MET A 36 4.88 7.49 10.26
N LYS A 37 5.87 7.36 9.39
CA LYS A 37 7.25 7.78 9.67
C LYS A 37 7.60 9.11 9.03
N LYS A 38 7.77 9.11 7.70
CA LYS A 38 8.23 10.27 6.94
C LYS A 38 7.82 10.18 5.47
N LEU A 39 7.99 11.29 4.77
CA LEU A 39 7.92 11.36 3.32
C LEU A 39 9.20 10.78 2.72
N GLU A 40 9.06 9.88 1.75
CA GLU A 40 10.15 9.28 0.97
C GLU A 40 9.77 9.23 -0.51
N TYR A 41 10.72 8.80 -1.34
CA TYR A 41 10.60 8.83 -2.78
C TYR A 41 11.12 7.56 -3.43
N PHE A 42 10.37 7.01 -4.39
CA PHE A 42 10.88 5.99 -5.30
C PHE A 42 11.45 6.68 -6.54
N GLY A 43 12.75 6.91 -6.52
CA GLY A 43 13.44 7.71 -7.53
C GLY A 43 12.80 9.09 -7.69
N ASP A 44 12.69 9.53 -8.94
CA ASP A 44 12.24 10.89 -9.28
C ASP A 44 10.74 10.98 -9.63
N ASN A 45 9.98 9.90 -9.37
CA ASN A 45 8.64 9.71 -9.96
C ASN A 45 7.50 9.57 -8.95
N ILE A 46 7.76 9.11 -7.73
CA ILE A 46 6.70 8.81 -6.75
C ILE A 46 7.13 9.32 -5.38
N ALA A 47 6.26 10.11 -4.76
CA ALA A 47 6.37 10.51 -3.37
C ALA A 47 5.40 9.69 -2.51
N TYR A 48 5.88 9.13 -1.41
CA TYR A 48 5.11 8.23 -0.55
C TYR A 48 5.39 8.43 0.93
N ILE A 49 4.43 8.06 1.78
CA ILE A 49 4.63 7.96 3.23
C ILE A 49 5.16 6.58 3.58
N SER A 50 6.28 6.52 4.29
CA SER A 50 6.77 5.28 4.91
C SER A 50 6.24 5.09 6.32
N TYR A 51 6.42 3.88 6.83
CA TYR A 51 5.88 3.44 8.10
C TYR A 51 6.95 2.79 8.97
N ASP A 52 6.77 2.86 10.28
CA ASP A 52 7.45 2.05 11.30
C ASP A 52 6.45 1.05 11.92
N ASP A 53 6.96 0.11 12.73
CA ASP A 53 6.18 -0.92 13.44
C ASP A 53 5.32 -1.80 12.51
N PHE A 54 5.80 -2.09 11.30
CA PHE A 54 5.04 -2.77 10.25
C PHE A 54 5.28 -4.28 10.17
N GLU A 55 5.88 -4.91 11.19
CA GLU A 55 6.22 -6.35 11.17
C GLU A 55 4.98 -7.24 10.92
N ASN A 56 3.80 -6.81 11.39
CA ASN A 56 2.56 -7.55 11.12
C ASN A 56 2.12 -7.45 9.65
N LEU A 57 2.35 -6.32 8.97
CA LEU A 57 2.11 -6.20 7.53
C LEU A 57 3.08 -7.06 6.74
N GLU A 58 4.34 -7.14 7.17
CA GLU A 58 5.33 -8.02 6.55
C GLU A 58 4.95 -9.50 6.70
N LYS A 59 4.49 -9.92 7.89
CA LYS A 59 3.95 -11.28 8.11
C LYS A 59 2.78 -11.58 7.18
N ILE A 60 1.86 -10.63 6.99
CA ILE A 60 0.73 -10.80 6.07
C ILE A 60 1.20 -10.89 4.63
N ASN A 61 2.12 -10.01 4.19
CA ASN A 61 2.69 -10.06 2.85
C ASN A 61 3.34 -11.43 2.59
N ASN A 62 4.17 -11.92 3.51
CA ASN A 62 4.82 -13.21 3.39
C ASN A 62 3.82 -14.38 3.38
N PHE A 63 2.78 -14.31 4.22
CA PHE A 63 1.70 -15.30 4.20
C PHE A 63 0.99 -15.34 2.83
N LEU A 64 0.66 -14.17 2.26
CA LEU A 64 0.02 -14.07 0.95
C LEU A 64 0.94 -14.56 -0.17
N LYS A 65 2.23 -14.21 -0.15
CA LYS A 65 3.25 -14.72 -1.09
C LYS A 65 3.35 -16.24 -1.09
N ASN A 66 3.28 -16.86 0.09
CA ASN A 66 3.33 -18.31 0.24
C ASN A 66 2.02 -18.98 -0.16
N LYS A 67 0.88 -18.30 0.02
CA LYS A 67 -0.44 -18.84 -0.32
C LYS A 67 -0.73 -18.78 -1.81
N PHE A 68 -0.29 -17.71 -2.47
CA PHE A 68 -0.56 -17.39 -3.87
C PHE A 68 0.73 -17.38 -4.70
N ILE A 69 1.47 -18.49 -4.67
CA ILE A 69 2.79 -18.60 -5.31
C ILE A 69 2.74 -18.21 -6.79
N ASP A 70 1.69 -18.60 -7.52
CA ASP A 70 1.52 -18.31 -8.94
C ASP A 70 1.43 -16.80 -9.24
N TYR A 71 0.98 -16.00 -8.26
CA TYR A 71 0.83 -14.55 -8.40
C TYR A 71 2.11 -13.78 -8.08
N ASN A 72 3.17 -14.45 -7.61
CA ASN A 72 4.48 -13.83 -7.38
C ASN A 72 5.20 -13.44 -8.68
N SER A 73 4.69 -13.90 -9.83
CA SER A 73 5.11 -13.46 -11.16
C SER A 73 4.69 -12.02 -11.50
N ILE A 74 3.72 -11.45 -10.77
CA ILE A 74 3.37 -10.03 -10.86
C ILE A 74 4.57 -9.21 -10.38
N VAL A 75 5.04 -8.26 -11.19
CA VAL A 75 6.26 -7.47 -10.93
C VAL A 75 6.25 -6.87 -9.52
N ASP A 76 5.13 -6.29 -9.10
CA ASP A 76 5.02 -5.68 -7.77
C ASP A 76 5.08 -6.68 -6.60
N ASN A 77 4.76 -7.95 -6.82
CA ASN A 77 4.94 -9.01 -5.83
C ASN A 77 6.36 -9.61 -5.86
N SER A 78 7.08 -9.46 -6.98
CA SER A 78 8.38 -10.09 -7.21
C SER A 78 9.53 -9.44 -6.44
N TYR A 79 9.33 -8.26 -5.85
CA TYR A 79 10.34 -7.60 -5.03
C TYR A 79 10.70 -8.44 -3.80
N ASN A 80 12.01 -8.59 -3.55
CA ASN A 80 12.56 -9.38 -2.44
C ASN A 80 12.18 -8.82 -1.05
N SER A 81 11.99 -7.51 -0.94
CA SER A 81 11.64 -6.84 0.30
C SER A 81 10.30 -6.14 0.15
N PHE A 82 9.40 -6.37 1.11
CA PHE A 82 8.15 -5.64 1.22
C PHE A 82 8.42 -4.27 1.84
N VAL A 83 8.03 -3.21 1.13
CA VAL A 83 8.13 -1.83 1.61
C VAL A 83 6.72 -1.30 1.78
N PRO A 84 6.15 -1.28 3.00
CA PRO A 84 4.84 -0.69 3.21
C PRO A 84 4.92 0.81 2.98
N HIS A 85 4.06 1.29 2.09
CA HIS A 85 4.01 2.71 1.75
C HIS A 85 2.60 3.12 1.34
N THR A 86 2.30 4.40 1.50
CA THR A 86 1.11 5.04 0.94
C THR A 86 1.58 6.06 -0.08
N THR A 87 1.24 5.87 -1.35
CA THR A 87 1.54 6.86 -2.39
C THR A 87 0.74 8.14 -2.14
N LEU A 88 1.42 9.28 -2.12
CA LEU A 88 0.79 10.61 -2.02
C LEU A 88 0.52 11.20 -3.40
N PHE A 89 1.56 11.27 -4.24
CA PHE A 89 1.48 11.83 -5.58
C PHE A 89 2.59 11.30 -6.48
N LYS A 90 2.32 11.33 -7.78
CA LYS A 90 3.31 11.06 -8.83
C LYS A 90 3.94 12.38 -9.29
N ILE A 91 5.25 12.42 -9.37
CA ILE A 91 6.02 13.54 -9.89
C ILE A 91 6.05 13.39 -11.42
N LYS A 92 5.38 14.30 -12.13
CA LYS A 92 5.36 14.31 -13.60
C LYS A 92 6.52 15.10 -14.21
N ASP A 93 6.95 16.14 -13.52
CA ASP A 93 8.04 17.02 -13.91
C ASP A 93 8.98 17.19 -12.72
N TYR A 94 10.10 16.47 -12.75
CA TYR A 94 11.06 16.44 -11.66
C TYR A 94 11.80 17.77 -11.51
N GLY A 95 12.13 18.44 -12.62
CA GLY A 95 12.79 19.73 -12.59
C GLY A 95 11.94 20.79 -11.89
N LYS A 96 10.65 20.84 -12.22
CA LYS A 96 9.70 21.71 -11.52
C LYS A 96 9.48 21.30 -10.07
N PHE A 97 9.43 20.00 -9.78
CA PHE A 97 9.28 19.50 -8.42
C PHE A 97 10.45 19.96 -7.52
N LEU A 98 11.69 19.91 -8.00
CA LEU A 98 12.86 20.34 -7.24
C LEU A 98 12.78 21.80 -6.78
N LEU A 99 12.15 22.68 -7.57
CA LEU A 99 11.95 24.09 -7.20
C LEU A 99 11.05 24.27 -5.97
N TYR A 100 10.10 23.35 -5.76
CA TYR A 100 9.11 23.41 -4.67
C TYR A 100 9.29 22.31 -3.63
N LYS A 101 10.32 21.47 -3.76
CA LYS A 101 10.49 20.26 -2.95
C LYS A 101 10.43 20.57 -1.46
N ASN A 102 11.19 21.56 -1.00
CA ASN A 102 11.23 21.92 0.42
C ASN A 102 9.87 22.41 0.94
N ASP A 103 9.13 23.18 0.14
CA ASP A 103 7.80 23.65 0.54
C ASP A 103 6.81 22.49 0.66
N ILE A 104 6.84 21.57 -0.31
CA ILE A 104 6.01 20.36 -0.31
C ILE A 104 6.37 19.48 0.89
N GLU A 105 7.65 19.21 1.13
CA GLU A 105 8.12 18.43 2.27
C GLU A 105 7.68 19.05 3.59
N ASN A 106 7.81 20.37 3.75
CA ASN A 106 7.37 21.09 4.95
C ASN A 106 5.86 20.99 5.17
N ILE A 107 5.06 21.07 4.11
CA ILE A 107 3.60 20.89 4.20
C ILE A 107 3.29 19.45 4.65
N VAL A 108 3.94 18.46 4.06
CA VAL A 108 3.69 17.05 4.38
C VAL A 108 4.10 16.73 5.81
N VAL A 109 5.31 17.09 6.25
CA VAL A 109 5.82 16.87 7.62
C VAL A 109 4.88 17.47 8.66
N LYS A 110 4.47 18.74 8.49
CA LYS A 110 3.52 19.41 9.39
C LYS A 110 2.16 18.70 9.49
N ASN A 111 1.76 17.93 8.48
CA ASN A 111 0.51 17.18 8.51
C ASN A 111 0.71 15.75 9.04
N ILE A 112 1.84 15.09 8.75
CA ILE A 112 2.18 13.78 9.34
C ILE A 112 2.18 13.89 10.87
N GLU A 113 2.84 14.90 11.44
CA GLU A 113 2.91 15.11 12.91
C GLU A 113 1.52 15.27 13.57
N LYS A 114 0.53 15.76 12.81
CA LYS A 114 -0.86 15.89 13.29
C LYS A 114 -1.60 14.56 13.22
N ILE A 115 -1.31 13.74 12.21
CA ILE A 115 -2.00 12.47 11.92
C ILE A 115 -1.40 11.30 12.72
N GLN A 116 -0.10 11.34 13.04
CA GLN A 116 0.58 10.37 13.92
C GLN A 116 -0.10 10.18 15.28
N LYS A 117 -1.00 11.07 15.69
CA LYS A 117 -1.78 10.92 16.93
C LYS A 117 -2.93 9.90 16.83
N PHE A 118 -3.20 9.37 15.63
CA PHE A 118 -4.25 8.39 15.34
C PHE A 118 -3.60 7.08 14.85
N ASP A 119 -3.12 6.29 15.81
CA ASP A 119 -2.21 5.14 15.69
C ASP A 119 -2.78 3.86 15.01
N PHE A 120 -3.87 3.93 14.25
CA PHE A 120 -4.60 2.72 13.84
C PHE A 120 -4.94 2.68 12.36
N ILE A 121 -4.58 1.58 11.69
CA ILE A 121 -5.29 1.11 10.50
C ILE A 121 -6.50 0.35 11.01
N GLU A 122 -7.69 0.82 10.67
CA GLU A 122 -8.94 0.19 11.14
C GLU A 122 -9.51 -0.84 10.14
N ASN A 123 -9.10 -0.83 8.86
CA ASN A 123 -9.74 -1.64 7.84
C ASN A 123 -8.77 -2.23 6.79
N PHE A 124 -8.94 -3.52 6.50
CA PHE A 124 -8.35 -4.18 5.33
C PHE A 124 -9.35 -4.15 4.19
N HIS A 125 -8.88 -3.83 2.99
CA HIS A 125 -9.71 -3.76 1.80
C HIS A 125 -9.07 -4.54 0.64
N LEU A 126 -9.92 -5.15 -0.18
CA LEU A 126 -9.49 -5.77 -1.43
C LEU A 126 -9.68 -4.77 -2.58
N TYR A 127 -8.63 -4.56 -3.35
CA TYR A 127 -8.66 -3.70 -4.53
C TYR A 127 -8.42 -4.54 -5.78
N ALA A 128 -9.23 -4.33 -6.80
CA ALA A 128 -8.93 -4.84 -8.13
C ALA A 128 -8.03 -3.80 -8.82
N VAL A 129 -6.77 -4.15 -9.05
CA VAL A 129 -5.82 -3.26 -9.72
C VAL A 129 -5.90 -3.50 -11.22
N ASN A 130 -6.47 -2.53 -11.96
CA ASN A 130 -6.26 -2.46 -13.41
C ASN A 130 -5.02 -1.60 -13.65
N SER A 131 -3.85 -2.24 -13.78
CA SER A 131 -2.54 -1.56 -13.88
C SER A 131 -2.39 -0.61 -15.08
N THR A 132 -3.34 -0.62 -16.02
CA THR A 132 -3.31 0.24 -17.22
C THR A 132 -4.02 1.59 -17.04
N PHE A 133 -4.84 1.79 -16.00
CA PHE A 133 -5.56 3.05 -15.76
C PHE A 133 -5.63 3.39 -14.25
N THR A 134 -5.15 4.57 -13.87
CA THR A 134 -5.50 5.25 -12.61
C THR A 134 -7.03 5.33 -12.41
N PRO A 135 -7.61 5.33 -11.18
CA PRO A 135 -7.14 4.92 -9.86
C PRO A 135 -7.58 3.49 -9.50
N GLU A 136 -7.01 2.93 -8.44
CA GLU A 136 -7.35 1.61 -7.93
C GLU A 136 -8.84 1.48 -7.61
N LEU A 137 -9.48 0.46 -8.18
CA LEU A 137 -10.91 0.24 -7.98
C LEU A 137 -11.08 -0.44 -6.62
N GLN A 138 -11.54 0.33 -5.64
CA GLN A 138 -11.87 -0.16 -4.31
C GLN A 138 -13.11 -1.03 -4.39
N VAL A 139 -12.95 -2.33 -4.15
CA VAL A 139 -14.09 -3.20 -3.87
C VAL A 139 -14.30 -3.16 -2.37
N ILE A 140 -15.25 -2.34 -1.93
CA ILE A 140 -15.70 -2.35 -0.53
C ILE A 140 -16.45 -3.67 -0.32
N ILE A 141 -15.85 -4.57 0.44
CA ILE A 141 -16.51 -5.81 0.84
C ILE A 141 -17.35 -5.49 2.08
N TYR A 142 -18.67 -5.53 1.92
CA TYR A 142 -19.64 -5.55 3.02
C TYR A 142 -19.89 -6.99 3.50
#